data_AF-A0A369JTP0-F1
#
_entry.id   AF-A0A369JTP0-F1
#
_cell.length_a   1.000
_cell.length_b   1.000
_cell.length_c   1.000
_cell.angle_alpha   90.00
_cell.angle_beta   90.00
_cell.angle_gamma   90.00
#
_symmetry.space_group_name_H-M   'P 1'
#
loop_
_entity.id
_entity.type
_entity.pdbx_description
1 polymer ?
#
loop_
_entity_poly.entity_id
_entity_poly.type
_entity_poly.pdbx_seq_one_letter_code
_entity_poly.pdbx_strand_id
1 'polypeptide(L)'
;MSCCADSFIGANNYYAFSLPDADRHVLLDGMKAAGMKNLRTWVTGHEGGQKSSNNRKVLDLEANGIRNYNNTVLDLLDQLMVDAHTRGIKLLIAPS
;
A
#
# COMPACT_ATOMS: atom_id res chain seq x y z
N MET A 1 17.76 9.78 31.41
CA MET A 1 18.22 9.24 30.12
C MET A 1 17.11 8.35 29.59
N SER A 2 16.21 8.90 28.76
CA SER A 2 15.14 8.11 28.15
C SER A 2 15.77 7.25 27.07
N CYS A 3 15.68 5.93 27.19
CA CYS A 3 15.99 5.02 26.09
C CYS A 3 15.05 5.41 24.93
N CYS A 4 15.59 6.15 23.96
CA CYS A 4 14.90 6.46 22.72
C CYS A 4 14.71 5.12 22.01
N ALA A 5 13.57 4.47 22.24
CA ALA A 5 13.12 3.43 21.34
C ALA A 5 12.96 4.12 19.98
N ASP A 6 13.77 3.76 19.00
CA ASP A 6 13.53 4.08 17.60
C ASP A 6 12.24 3.37 17.17
N SER A 7 11.09 3.86 17.64
CA SER A 7 9.79 3.30 17.28
C SER A 7 9.54 3.73 15.85
N PHE A 8 9.82 2.84 14.90
CA PHE A 8 9.31 2.99 13.55
C PHE A 8 7.80 2.92 13.61
N ILE A 9 7.15 4.09 13.64
CA ILE A 9 5.70 4.18 13.47
C ILE A 9 5.44 3.86 12.01
N GLY A 10 4.65 2.82 11.77
CA GLY A 10 4.26 2.39 10.45
C GLY A 10 2.76 2.19 10.38
N ALA A 11 2.20 2.40 9.19
CA ALA A 11 0.81 2.11 8.94
C ALA A 11 0.69 0.74 8.28
N ASN A 12 -0.45 0.10 8.50
CA ASN A 12 -0.79 -1.17 7.88
C ASN A 12 -2.05 -1.00 7.05
N ASN A 13 -1.94 -1.12 5.73
CA ASN A 13 -3.06 -0.98 4.82
C ASN A 13 -2.97 -1.98 3.66
N TYR A 14 -3.91 -2.93 3.66
CA TYR A 14 -3.98 -4.02 2.67
C TYR A 14 -4.59 -3.61 1.32
N TYR A 15 -5.15 -2.41 1.20
CA TYR A 15 -5.74 -1.90 -0.04
C TYR A 15 -5.09 -0.57 -0.49
N ALA A 16 -3.91 -0.23 0.05
CA ALA A 16 -3.25 1.05 -0.26
C ALA A 16 -2.92 1.22 -1.76
N PHE A 17 -2.61 0.12 -2.46
CA PHE A 17 -2.28 0.13 -3.89
C PHE A 17 -3.50 0.32 -4.79
N SER A 18 -4.71 -0.01 -4.32
CA SER A 18 -5.94 0.12 -5.10
C SER A 18 -6.70 1.42 -4.84
N LEU A 19 -6.20 2.27 -3.94
CA LEU A 19 -6.73 3.60 -3.72
C LEU A 19 -6.50 4.50 -4.95
N PRO A 20 -7.45 5.40 -5.28
CA PRO A 20 -7.21 6.46 -6.24
C PRO A 20 -6.01 7.32 -5.83
N ASP A 21 -5.32 7.91 -6.80
CA ASP A 21 -4.09 8.67 -6.57
C ASP A 21 -4.24 9.74 -5.49
N ALA A 22 -5.34 10.49 -5.52
CA ALA A 22 -5.64 11.52 -4.52
C ALA A 22 -5.71 10.96 -3.09
N ASP A 23 -6.44 9.87 -2.87
CA ASP A 23 -6.59 9.25 -1.55
C ASP A 23 -5.29 8.59 -1.09
N ARG A 24 -4.54 7.98 -2.03
CA ARG A 24 -3.23 7.38 -1.76
C ARG A 24 -2.21 8.45 -1.36
N HIS A 25 -2.22 9.60 -2.03
CA HIS A 25 -1.36 10.73 -1.69
C HIS A 25 -1.71 11.29 -0.32
N VAL A 26 -2.99 11.50 -0.01
CA VAL A 26 -3.43 11.95 1.31
C VAL A 26 -2.97 10.98 2.41
N LEU A 27 -3.09 9.67 2.18
CA LEU A 27 -2.59 8.66 3.12
C LEU A 27 -1.07 8.78 3.34
N LEU A 28 -0.29 8.82 2.26
CA LEU A 28 1.17 8.86 2.34
C LEU A 28 1.69 10.21 2.88
N ASP A 29 1.04 11.32 2.54
CA ASP A 29 1.36 12.64 3.07
C ASP A 29 1.01 12.74 4.55
N GLY A 30 -0.11 12.14 4.98
CA GLY A 30 -0.47 11.99 6.39
C GLY A 30 0.55 11.14 7.16
N MET A 31 1.02 10.04 6.57
CA MET A 31 2.09 9.22 7.15
C MET A 31 3.39 10.01 7.30
N LYS A 32 3.79 10.74 6.26
CA LYS A 32 4.99 11.60 6.29
C LYS A 32 4.86 12.69 7.36
N ALA A 33 3.71 13.35 7.45
CA ALA A 33 3.43 14.37 8.47
C ALA A 33 3.46 13.80 9.90
N ALA A 34 3.01 12.56 10.07
CA ALA A 34 3.08 11.83 11.34
C ALA A 34 4.47 11.24 11.64
N GLY A 35 5.48 11.46 10.79
CA GLY A 35 6.83 10.94 10.95
C GLY A 35 6.95 9.43 10.73
N MET A 36 5.95 8.81 10.11
CA MET A 36 5.93 7.37 9.81
C MET A 36 6.87 7.05 8.65
N LYS A 37 7.67 5.99 8.79
CA LYS A 37 8.69 5.62 7.79
C LYS A 37 8.40 4.33 7.05
N ASN A 38 7.43 3.54 7.51
CA ASN A 38 7.13 2.22 6.96
C ASN A 38 5.63 2.07 6.67
N LEU A 39 5.27 1.60 5.48
CA LEU A 39 3.92 1.19 5.12
C LEU A 39 3.93 -0.31 4.81
N ARG A 40 3.12 -1.10 5.53
CA ARG A 40 2.91 -2.52 5.22
C ARG A 40 1.67 -2.69 4.36
N THR A 41 1.80 -3.47 3.29
CA THR A 41 0.71 -3.83 2.38
C THR A 41 0.81 -5.30 1.94
N TRP A 42 -0.26 -5.82 1.36
CA TRP A 42 -0.35 -7.17 0.84
C TRP A 42 -0.76 -7.15 -0.63
N VAL A 43 -0.26 -8.10 -1.41
CA VAL A 43 -0.70 -8.28 -2.79
C VAL A 43 -1.84 -9.29 -2.79
N THR A 44 -3.04 -8.86 -2.42
CA THR A 44 -4.23 -9.70 -2.39
C THR A 44 -5.40 -9.09 -3.15
N GLY A 45 -6.13 -9.96 -3.85
CA GLY A 45 -7.41 -9.59 -4.44
C GLY A 45 -8.42 -9.12 -3.38
N HIS A 46 -9.15 -8.06 -3.68
CA HIS A 46 -10.21 -7.53 -2.83
C HIS A 46 -11.28 -6.81 -3.64
N GLU A 47 -12.51 -6.83 -3.11
CA GLU A 47 -13.64 -6.07 -3.66
C GLU A 47 -13.47 -4.56 -3.41
N GLY A 48 -14.06 -3.73 -4.28
CA GLY A 48 -14.10 -2.27 -4.07
C GLY A 48 -14.96 -1.88 -2.87
N GLY A 49 -14.74 -0.69 -2.32
CA GLY A 49 -15.45 -0.19 -1.13
C GLY A 49 -14.90 -0.67 0.22
N GLN A 50 -13.65 -1.14 0.28
CA GLN A 50 -13.02 -1.58 1.53
C GLN A 50 -13.00 -0.43 2.53
N LYS A 51 -13.49 -0.67 3.75
CA LYS A 51 -13.58 0.33 4.83
C LYS A 51 -14.19 1.67 4.39
N SER A 52 -15.22 1.63 3.53
CA SER A 52 -15.87 2.83 3.00
C SER A 52 -14.91 3.77 2.24
N SER A 53 -13.86 3.23 1.64
CA SER A 53 -12.94 3.97 0.78
C SER A 53 -13.32 3.85 -0.70
N ASN A 54 -12.81 4.76 -1.54
CA ASN A 54 -13.00 4.74 -2.99
C ASN A 54 -12.05 3.75 -3.69
N ASN A 55 -11.57 2.73 -2.98
CA ASN A 55 -10.62 1.77 -3.54
C ASN A 55 -11.25 0.96 -4.68
N ARG A 56 -10.46 0.71 -5.72
CA ARG A 56 -10.89 -0.06 -6.89
C ARG A 56 -10.91 -1.55 -6.54
N LYS A 57 -11.87 -2.29 -7.11
CA LYS A 57 -11.83 -3.75 -7.08
C LYS A 57 -10.58 -4.22 -7.79
N VAL A 58 -9.80 -5.07 -7.13
CA VAL A 58 -8.61 -5.69 -7.71
C VAL A 58 -8.73 -7.20 -7.56
N LEU A 59 -8.53 -7.91 -8.66
CA LEU A 59 -8.50 -9.38 -8.65
C LEU A 59 -7.15 -9.85 -8.14
N ASP A 60 -7.11 -11.11 -7.68
CA ASP A 60 -5.88 -11.69 -7.17
C ASP A 60 -4.78 -11.75 -8.24
N LEU A 61 -3.52 -11.78 -7.78
CA LEU A 61 -2.35 -11.75 -8.67
C LEU A 61 -2.37 -12.91 -9.67
N GLU A 62 -2.86 -14.08 -9.25
CA GLU A 62 -3.02 -15.29 -10.08
C GLU A 62 -4.50 -15.69 -10.30
N ALA A 63 -5.41 -14.72 -10.46
CA ALA A 63 -6.85 -15.01 -10.60
C ALA A 63 -7.22 -15.86 -11.84
N ASN A 64 -6.39 -15.87 -12.89
CA ASN A 64 -6.66 -16.53 -14.17
C ASN A 64 -5.80 -17.79 -14.42
N GLY A 65 -5.28 -18.40 -13.35
CA GLY A 65 -4.51 -19.63 -13.40
C GLY A 65 -3.00 -19.42 -13.20
N ILE A 66 -2.31 -20.51 -12.88
CA ILE A 66 -0.87 -20.55 -12.60
C ILE A 66 -0.11 -19.90 -13.77
N ARG A 67 0.80 -18.96 -13.47
CA ARG A 67 1.62 -18.21 -14.45
C ARG A 67 0.86 -17.17 -15.29
N ASN A 68 -0.42 -16.89 -14.98
CA ASN A 68 -1.16 -15.79 -15.58
C ASN A 68 -1.28 -14.64 -14.56
N TYR A 69 -0.24 -13.80 -14.53
CA TYR A 69 -0.16 -12.67 -13.61
C TYR A 69 -1.05 -11.53 -14.10
N ASN A 70 -1.90 -11.01 -13.22
CA ASN A 70 -2.67 -9.82 -13.51
C ASN A 70 -1.77 -8.57 -13.43
N ASN A 71 -1.29 -8.10 -14.58
CA ASN A 71 -0.43 -6.91 -14.68
C ASN A 71 -1.05 -5.67 -14.03
N THR A 72 -2.38 -5.56 -13.98
CA THR A 72 -3.07 -4.42 -13.34
C THR A 72 -2.69 -4.28 -11.86
N VAL A 73 -2.53 -5.40 -11.14
CA VAL A 73 -2.10 -5.39 -9.72
C VAL A 73 -0.67 -4.89 -9.60
N LEU A 74 0.19 -5.35 -10.50
CA LEU A 74 1.61 -5.01 -10.53
C LEU A 74 1.82 -3.54 -10.86
N ASP A 75 1.08 -2.99 -11.83
CA ASP A 75 1.15 -1.58 -12.21
C ASP A 75 0.67 -0.66 -11.07
N LEU A 76 -0.40 -1.04 -10.37
CA LEU A 76 -0.89 -0.32 -9.19
C LEU A 76 0.11 -0.35 -8.02
N LEU A 77 0.77 -1.49 -7.83
CA LEU A 77 1.80 -1.65 -6.81
C LEU A 77 3.05 -0.82 -7.16
N ASP A 78 3.46 -0.80 -8.43
CA ASP A 78 4.59 0.01 -8.90
C ASP A 78 4.31 1.51 -8.69
N GLN A 79 3.10 1.96 -9.01
CA GLN A 79 2.69 3.34 -8.74
C GLN A 79 2.73 3.67 -7.24
N LEU A 80 2.26 2.75 -6.37
CA LEU A 80 2.38 2.91 -4.91
C LEU A 80 3.86 2.98 -4.48
N MET A 81 4.75 2.19 -5.10
CA MET A 81 6.19 2.21 -4.83
C MET A 81 6.82 3.56 -5.18
N VAL A 82 6.49 4.12 -6.36
CA VAL A 82 6.94 5.44 -6.79
C VAL A 82 6.46 6.54 -5.83
N ASP A 83 5.17 6.49 -5.46
CA ASP A 83 4.56 7.50 -4.58
C ASP A 83 5.13 7.46 -3.15
N ALA A 84 5.37 6.25 -2.62
CA ALA A 84 5.97 6.05 -1.31
C ALA A 84 7.45 6.47 -1.30
N HIS A 85 8.20 6.10 -2.35
CA HIS A 85 9.61 6.46 -2.49
C HIS A 85 9.80 7.98 -2.54
N THR A 86 8.96 8.69 -3.30
CA THR A 86 8.96 10.16 -3.38
C THR A 86 8.76 10.83 -2.01
N ARG A 87 8.10 10.14 -1.08
CA ARG A 87 7.80 10.63 0.28
C ARG A 87 8.76 10.11 1.35
N GLY A 88 9.76 9.32 0.97
CA GLY A 88 10.73 8.72 1.89
C GLY A 88 10.15 7.59 2.74
N ILE A 89 9.05 6.97 2.31
CA ILE A 89 8.36 5.88 2.99
C ILE A 89 8.83 4.55 2.39
N LYS A 90 9.21 3.60 3.24
CA LYS A 90 9.57 2.23 2.83
C LYS A 90 8.33 1.35 2.82
N LEU A 91 8.23 0.46 1.83
CA LEU A 91 7.13 -0.49 1.70
C LEU A 91 7.55 -1.88 2.19
N LEU A 92 6.70 -2.49 3.01
CA LEU A 92 6.77 -3.90 3.38
C LEU A 92 5.63 -4.62 2.65
N ILE A 93 5.99 -5.36 1.59
CA ILE A 93 5.03 -6.07 0.75
C ILE A 93 5.09 -7.54 1.15
N ALA A 94 3.96 -8.08 1.62
CA ALA A 94 3.81 -9.50 1.92
C ALA A 94 2.94 -10.18 0.85
N PRO A 95 3.36 -11.33 0.29
CA PRO A 95 2.44 -12.18 -0.45
C PRO A 95 1.37 -12.75 0.49
N SER A 96 0.18 -13.06 -0.03
CA SER A 96 -0.80 -13.92 0.70
C SER A 96 -0.33 -15.34 0.84
#